data_AF-A0A3D1YXB6-F1
#
_entry.id   AF-A0A3D1YXB6-F1
#
_cell.length_a   1.000
_cell.length_b   1.000
_cell.length_c   1.000
_cell.angle_alpha   90.00
_cell.angle_beta   90.00
_cell.angle_gamma   90.00
#
_symmetry.space_group_name_H-M   'P 1'
#
loop_
_entity.id
_entity.type
_entity.pdbx_description
1 polymer ?
#
loop_
_entity_poly.entity_id
_entity_poly.type
_entity_poly.pdbx_seq_one_letter_code
_entity_poly.pdbx_strand_id
1 'polypeptide(L)'
;MPGFNPGKVDVENRVIKSWEGKEVPYDVGVVIPPNEGEPFYEDMPIVDASNFVKADKHRLVQEGFDNIYAIGDCANYPTSKTASGARKQAEVLANNLVAKLRGREPRHTYSGHII
;
A
#
# COMPACT_ATOMS: atom_id res chain seq x y z
N MET A 1 -19.82 -8.99 -10.56
CA MET A 1 -19.71 -10.45 -10.75
C MET A 1 -18.68 -10.97 -9.78
N PRO A 2 -19.09 -11.61 -8.66
CA PRO A 2 -18.14 -12.34 -7.83
C PRO A 2 -17.32 -13.31 -8.70
N GLY A 3 -15.99 -13.31 -8.56
CA GLY A 3 -15.11 -14.20 -9.32
C GLY A 3 -14.93 -13.85 -10.80
N PHE A 4 -14.91 -12.56 -11.15
CA PHE A 4 -14.39 -12.08 -12.43
C PHE A 4 -13.08 -11.32 -12.18
N ASN A 5 -11.96 -11.90 -12.57
CA ASN A 5 -10.65 -11.28 -12.44
C ASN A 5 -10.20 -10.74 -13.81
N PRO A 6 -10.24 -9.41 -14.04
CA PRO A 6 -9.87 -8.83 -15.33
C PRO A 6 -8.42 -9.20 -15.70
N GLY A 7 -8.22 -9.74 -16.91
CA GLY A 7 -6.89 -10.10 -17.42
C GLY A 7 -6.48 -9.30 -18.65
N LYS A 8 -7.40 -9.03 -19.58
CA LYS A 8 -7.12 -8.23 -20.77
C LYS A 8 -8.30 -7.33 -21.12
N VAL A 9 -8.02 -6.08 -21.46
CA VAL A 9 -8.98 -5.18 -22.11
C VAL A 9 -8.78 -5.27 -23.62
N ASP A 10 -9.78 -5.80 -24.33
CA ASP A 10 -9.83 -5.90 -25.79
C ASP A 10 -10.61 -4.70 -26.33
N VAL A 11 -9.86 -3.63 -26.67
CA VAL A 11 -10.44 -2.33 -27.05
C VAL A 11 -11.17 -2.40 -28.40
N GLU A 12 -10.63 -3.15 -29.35
CA GLU A 12 -11.20 -3.29 -30.70
C GLU A 12 -12.57 -3.95 -30.65
N ASN A 13 -12.70 -5.03 -29.87
CA ASN A 13 -13.94 -5.79 -29.74
C ASN A 13 -14.84 -5.28 -28.60
N ARG A 14 -14.37 -4.30 -27.81
CA ARG A 14 -15.05 -3.74 -26.64
C ARG A 14 -15.43 -4.80 -25.60
N VAL A 15 -14.47 -5.67 -25.28
CA VAL A 15 -14.65 -6.77 -24.32
C VAL A 15 -13.55 -6.75 -23.27
N ILE A 16 -13.88 -7.00 -22.00
CA ILE A 16 -12.91 -7.35 -20.96
C ILE A 16 -12.87 -8.86 -20.84
N LYS A 17 -11.69 -9.45 -21.02
CA LYS A 17 -11.44 -10.88 -20.88
C LYS A 17 -10.85 -11.15 -19.50
N SER A 18 -11.42 -12.10 -18.78
CA SER A 18 -10.91 -12.53 -17.48
C SER A 18 -9.80 -13.56 -17.64
N TRP A 19 -8.98 -13.74 -16.60
CA TRP A 19 -7.98 -14.81 -16.56
C TRP A 19 -8.59 -16.21 -16.68
N GLU A 20 -9.86 -16.36 -16.28
CA GLU A 20 -10.64 -17.60 -16.39
C GLU A 20 -11.29 -17.79 -17.78
N GLY A 21 -11.00 -16.91 -18.74
CA GLY A 21 -11.53 -17.00 -20.10
C GLY A 21 -12.96 -16.49 -20.27
N LYS A 22 -13.52 -15.79 -19.28
CA LYS A 22 -14.85 -15.14 -19.41
C LYS A 22 -14.72 -13.82 -20.14
N GLU A 23 -15.74 -13.48 -20.92
CA GLU A 23 -15.79 -12.23 -21.67
C GLU A 23 -16.97 -11.37 -21.22
N VAL A 24 -16.73 -10.08 -20.98
CA VAL A 24 -17.76 -9.10 -20.63
C VAL A 24 -17.69 -7.93 -21.62
N PRO A 25 -18.72 -7.70 -22.45
CA PRO A 25 -18.76 -6.54 -23.33
C PRO A 25 -18.95 -5.24 -22.54
N TYR A 26 -18.46 -4.13 -23.06
CA TYR A 26 -18.61 -2.81 -22.45
C TYR A 26 -18.87 -1.71 -23.50
N ASP A 27 -19.66 -0.70 -23.11
CA ASP A 27 -19.73 0.57 -23.84
C ASP A 27 -18.75 1.59 -23.24
N VAL A 28 -18.58 1.55 -21.92
CA VAL A 28 -17.59 2.33 -21.16
C VAL A 28 -16.87 1.39 -20.19
N GLY A 29 -15.57 1.21 -20.38
CA GLY A 29 -14.73 0.36 -19.53
C GLY A 29 -14.01 1.18 -18.46
N VAL A 30 -14.36 0.98 -17.19
CA VAL A 30 -13.61 1.52 -16.05
C VAL A 30 -12.94 0.35 -15.34
N VAL A 31 -11.62 0.27 -15.45
CA VAL A 31 -10.82 -0.84 -14.92
C VAL A 31 -9.84 -0.30 -13.89
N ILE A 32 -9.82 -0.95 -12.73
CA ILE A 32 -8.81 -0.69 -11.69
C ILE A 32 -7.71 -1.72 -11.89
N PRO A 33 -6.46 -1.30 -12.19
CA PRO A 33 -5.37 -2.25 -12.35
C PRO A 33 -5.05 -2.93 -11.01
N PRO A 34 -4.37 -4.10 -11.05
CA PRO A 34 -3.69 -4.63 -9.87
C PRO A 34 -2.75 -3.57 -9.29
N ASN A 35 -2.64 -3.53 -7.96
CA ASN A 35 -1.74 -2.61 -7.25
C ASN A 35 -0.70 -3.45 -6.51
N GLU A 36 0.56 -3.14 -6.72
CA GLU A 36 1.73 -3.76 -6.09
C GLU A 36 2.67 -2.67 -5.57
N GLY A 37 3.61 -3.04 -4.72
CA GLY A 37 4.68 -2.16 -4.29
C GLY A 37 5.68 -1.88 -5.42
N GLU A 38 6.54 -0.89 -5.20
CA GLU A 38 7.45 -0.39 -6.22
C GLU A 38 8.49 -1.46 -6.63
N PRO A 39 8.64 -1.77 -7.94
CA PRO A 39 9.64 -2.74 -8.44
C PRO A 39 11.08 -2.41 -8.05
N PHE A 40 11.40 -1.15 -7.80
CA PHE A 40 12.72 -0.75 -7.29
C PHE A 40 13.13 -1.49 -6.01
N TYR A 41 12.17 -1.91 -5.18
CA TYR A 41 12.46 -2.64 -3.95
C TYR A 41 12.55 -4.16 -4.13
N GLU A 42 12.38 -4.66 -5.36
CA GLU A 42 12.43 -6.08 -5.65
C GLU A 42 13.75 -6.69 -5.12
N ASP A 43 13.64 -7.88 -4.53
CA ASP A 43 14.71 -8.60 -3.83
C ASP A 43 15.34 -7.90 -2.61
N MET A 44 14.89 -6.70 -2.23
CA MET A 44 15.36 -6.07 -1.00
C MET A 44 14.78 -6.76 0.23
N PRO A 45 15.54 -6.90 1.34
CA PRO A 45 15.07 -7.57 2.54
C PRO A 45 13.96 -6.79 3.28
N ILE A 46 13.66 -5.55 2.85
CA ILE A 46 12.72 -4.64 3.50
C ILE A 46 11.28 -4.79 3.02
N VAL A 47 11.02 -5.54 1.94
CA VAL A 47 9.66 -5.71 1.37
C VAL A 47 9.07 -7.10 1.60
N ASP A 48 7.76 -7.21 1.43
CA ASP A 48 7.01 -8.46 1.34
C ASP A 48 6.96 -9.00 -0.10
N ALA A 49 6.25 -10.12 -0.30
CA ALA A 49 6.15 -10.80 -1.59
C ALA A 49 5.38 -9.99 -2.67
N SER A 50 4.76 -8.87 -2.30
CA SER A 50 4.08 -7.95 -3.21
C SER A 50 4.80 -6.60 -3.28
N ASN A 51 6.10 -6.56 -2.92
CA ASN A 51 6.97 -5.39 -2.93
C ASN A 51 6.55 -4.25 -1.98
N PHE A 52 5.63 -4.49 -1.03
CA PHE A 52 5.31 -3.49 -0.02
C PHE A 52 6.32 -3.52 1.13
N VAL A 53 6.73 -2.35 1.62
CA VAL A 53 7.68 -2.22 2.73
C VAL A 53 7.06 -2.80 4.01
N LYS A 54 7.77 -3.75 4.62
CA LYS A 54 7.43 -4.37 5.90
C LYS A 54 7.76 -3.40 7.02
N ALA A 55 6.73 -2.83 7.63
CA ALA A 55 6.89 -1.90 8.73
C ALA A 55 5.93 -2.21 9.87
N ASP A 56 6.37 -1.94 11.09
CA ASP A 56 5.54 -2.03 12.28
C ASP A 56 4.34 -1.09 12.10
N LYS A 57 3.13 -1.68 12.10
CA LYS A 57 1.86 -0.97 11.87
C LYS A 57 1.52 0.10 12.90
N HIS A 58 2.22 0.14 14.03
CA HIS A 58 2.00 1.06 15.13
C HIS A 58 3.08 2.13 15.21
N ARG A 59 4.34 1.74 15.09
CA ARG A 59 5.52 2.62 15.20
C ARG A 59 5.92 3.23 13.86
N LEU A 60 5.47 2.64 12.75
CA LEU A 60 5.77 3.03 11.37
C LEU A 60 7.25 2.87 11.00
N VAL A 61 7.94 2.01 11.74
CA VAL A 61 9.37 1.71 11.60
C VAL A 61 9.51 0.43 10.78
N GLN A 62 10.42 0.43 9.82
CA GLN A 62 10.69 -0.76 9.00
C GLN A 62 11.27 -1.88 9.89
N GLU A 63 10.81 -3.11 9.67
CA GLU A 63 11.23 -4.26 10.47
C GLU A 63 12.74 -4.55 10.36
N GLY A 64 13.45 -4.49 11.49
CA GLY A 64 14.88 -4.79 11.58
C GLY A 64 15.79 -3.55 11.55
N PHE A 65 15.23 -2.34 11.46
CA PHE A 65 15.99 -1.09 11.41
C PHE A 65 15.41 -0.06 12.38
N ASP A 66 16.26 0.76 13.01
CA ASP A 66 15.80 1.77 13.97
C ASP A 66 15.58 3.17 13.36
N ASN A 67 15.99 3.36 12.10
CA ASN A 67 16.06 4.65 11.43
C ASN A 67 15.47 4.64 10.01
N ILE A 68 14.78 3.56 9.61
CA ILE A 68 14.02 3.47 8.37
C ILE A 68 12.53 3.46 8.72
N TYR A 69 11.75 4.24 7.98
CA TYR A 69 10.32 4.44 8.23
C TYR A 69 9.56 4.32 6.91
N ALA A 70 8.33 3.84 6.97
CA ALA A 70 7.44 3.75 5.81
C ALA A 70 6.08 4.35 6.17
N ILE A 71 5.43 5.03 5.24
CA ILE A 71 4.06 5.55 5.39
C ILE A 71 3.36 5.52 4.03
N GLY A 72 2.03 5.54 4.04
CA GLY A 72 1.19 5.57 2.86
C GLY A 72 1.16 4.24 2.13
N ASP A 73 1.00 4.33 0.82
CA ASP A 73 0.64 3.18 -0.02
C ASP A 73 1.81 2.20 -0.20
N CYS A 74 3.05 2.62 0.05
CA CYS A 74 4.22 1.73 -0.07
C CYS A 74 4.29 0.69 1.05
N ALA A 75 3.65 0.93 2.20
CA ALA A 75 3.77 0.06 3.37
C ALA A 75 2.70 -1.03 3.41
N ASN A 76 3.03 -2.18 3.99
CA ASN A 76 2.16 -3.36 4.08
C ASN A 76 1.12 -3.32 5.23
N TYR A 77 0.63 -2.12 5.58
CA TYR A 77 -0.31 -1.98 6.70
C TYR A 77 -1.66 -2.65 6.44
N PRO A 78 -2.25 -3.33 7.43
CA PRO A 78 -3.56 -3.99 7.30
C PRO A 78 -4.71 -2.99 7.44
N THR A 79 -4.72 -1.95 6.60
CA THR A 79 -5.74 -0.89 6.54
C THR A 79 -5.87 -0.36 5.12
N SER A 80 -6.91 0.41 4.82
CA SER A 80 -7.09 0.97 3.48
C SER A 80 -5.99 1.97 3.14
N LYS A 81 -5.39 1.77 1.96
CA LYS A 81 -4.41 2.68 1.35
C LYS A 81 -5.14 3.93 0.84
N THR A 82 -5.04 5.01 1.61
CA THR A 82 -5.75 6.27 1.36
C THR A 82 -4.89 7.46 1.77
N ALA A 83 -5.11 8.61 1.12
CA ALA A 83 -4.46 9.86 1.49
C ALA A 83 -4.73 10.27 2.95
N SER A 84 -5.95 10.01 3.45
CA SER A 84 -6.30 10.29 4.84
C SER A 84 -5.51 9.42 5.82
N GLY A 85 -5.38 8.12 5.55
CA GLY A 85 -4.51 7.21 6.30
C GLY A 85 -3.04 7.65 6.28
N ALA A 86 -2.52 7.98 5.09
CA ALA A 86 -1.14 8.47 4.94
C ALA A 86 -0.88 9.73 5.77
N ARG A 87 -1.84 10.67 5.82
CA ARG A 87 -1.75 11.88 6.66
C ARG A 87 -1.67 11.56 8.14
N LYS A 88 -2.51 10.64 8.64
CA LYS A 88 -2.50 10.21 10.05
C LYS A 88 -1.18 9.51 10.43
N GLN A 89 -0.65 8.70 9.52
CA GLN A 89 0.65 8.08 9.68
C GLN A 89 1.77 9.12 9.73
N ALA A 90 1.74 10.12 8.82
CA ALA A 90 2.71 11.21 8.81
C ALA A 90 2.71 12.01 10.12
N GLU A 91 1.54 12.28 10.71
CA GLU A 91 1.42 12.97 12.00
C GLU A 91 2.09 12.20 13.15
N VAL A 92 1.85 10.89 13.23
CA VAL A 92 2.50 10.01 14.22
C VAL A 92 4.02 9.98 14.01
N LEU A 93 4.45 9.76 12.78
CA LEU A 93 5.86 9.65 12.44
C LEU A 93 6.61 10.97 12.71
N ALA A 94 6.06 12.11 12.31
CA ALA A 94 6.68 13.42 12.53
C ALA A 94 6.93 13.70 14.02
N ASN A 95 5.92 13.45 14.88
CA ASN A 95 6.07 13.63 16.33
C ASN A 95 7.14 12.71 16.92
N ASN A 96 7.17 11.45 16.48
CA ASN A 96 8.17 10.48 16.92
C ASN A 96 9.60 10.84 16.45
N LEU A 97 9.76 11.32 15.21
CA LEU A 97 11.04 11.80 14.70
C LEU A 97 11.55 13.02 15.47
N VAL A 98 10.68 13.99 15.76
CA VAL A 98 11.02 15.16 16.59
C VAL A 98 11.45 14.74 18.00
N ALA A 99 10.78 13.74 18.59
CA ALA A 99 11.18 13.19 19.88
C ALA A 99 12.60 12.58 19.82
N LYS A 100 12.87 11.71 18.83
CA LYS A 100 14.21 11.11 18.63
C LYS A 100 15.29 12.16 18.45
N LEU A 101 15.06 13.16 17.60
CA LEU A 101 16.01 14.25 17.35
C LEU A 101 16.34 15.07 18.61
N ARG A 102 15.43 15.09 19.59
CA ARG A 102 15.61 15.76 20.90
C ARG A 102 16.12 14.82 22.00
N GLY A 103 16.52 13.60 21.67
CA GLY A 103 16.96 12.59 22.64
C GLY A 103 15.86 12.08 23.57
N ARG A 104 14.60 12.10 23.10
CA ARG A 104 13.43 11.64 23.85
C ARG A 104 12.86 10.36 23.25
N GLU A 105 12.28 9.53 24.10
CA GLU A 105 11.58 8.32 23.68
C GLU A 105 10.35 8.63 22.81
N PRO A 106 10.19 7.98 21.63
CA PRO A 106 8.97 8.07 20.82
C PRO A 106 7.79 7.39 21.51
N ARG A 107 6.66 8.09 21.61
CA ARG A 107 5.46 7.61 22.34
C ARG A 107 4.18 7.61 21.52
N HIS A 108 4.20 8.16 20.30
CA HIS A 108 3.02 8.19 19.44
C HIS A 108 2.87 6.87 18.70
N THR A 109 1.65 6.39 18.59
CA THR A 109 1.30 5.09 18.01
C THR A 109 0.19 5.30 16.99
N TYR A 110 0.36 4.76 15.78
CA TYR A 110 -0.70 4.71 14.79
C TYR A 110 -1.67 3.56 15.13
N SER A 111 -2.97 3.88 15.18
CA SER A 111 -4.02 2.92 15.55
C SER A 111 -4.61 2.15 14.36
N GLY A 112 -4.20 2.47 13.13
CA GLY A 112 -4.84 1.96 11.91
C GLY A 112 -6.03 2.79 11.42
N HIS A 113 -6.37 3.88 12.12
CA HIS A 113 -7.50 4.74 11.80
C HIS A 113 -7.21 5.68 10.61
N ILE A 114 -8.15 5.76 9.67
CA ILE A 114 -7.98 6.44 8.38
C ILE A 114 -8.96 7.59 8.17
N ILE A 115 -9.81 7.94 9.14
CA ILE A 115 -10.77 9.06 9.06
C ILE A 115 -10.54 10.04 10.23
#